data_AF-A0A6A6G215-F1
#
_entry.id   AF-A0A6A6G215-F1
#
_cell.length_a   1.000
_cell.length_b   1.000
_cell.length_c   1.000
_cell.angle_alpha   90.00
_cell.angle_beta   90.00
_cell.angle_gamma   90.00
#
_symmetry.space_group_name_H-M   'P 1'
#
loop_
_entity.id
_entity.type
_entity.pdbx_description
1 polymer ?
#
loop_
_entity_poly.entity_id
_entity_poly.type
_entity_poly.pdbx_seq_one_letter_code
_entity_poly.pdbx_strand_id
1 'polypeptide(L)'
;MASIPSSPAAPHVLIIGSGITGLLLAQALNKENISFTIFEKETSLSVRSAEWTMAIHWSLDRLETLLPASALEEMESVSCNPAVPINAGGNYPIIHGETGEIIAGVPYKRGLRVPRSKMRALCGRGVDVQFGKHLSSVDFADVNGSVTAHFVDGTSATGTLLVGADGTRSRVREIAMGSAEKAAVSAFPIWHMNMTVCYGDADKARYLRSEFPTSFLALSQQSFHAFQSISSMPDGPDHPESWIFHLAMAWREEAKHELSHEERLAIIKKKAEGLGEPARSSFLWIPEGTKVNKADISYWITEKWENYQGRLVLLGDAAHPMPPYRGQGLNHCITDVYNLMAQIRRVVGQDVSQQTAISEFEEELVLRGSEEVKCSVENGIMLHDWEKVKQSPVFNTGFRPMKGHDNWETNANHEENQKKAEAARGLRNEAISAS
;
A
#
# COMPACT_ATOMS: atom_id res chain seq x y z
N MET A 1 1.85 10.70 55.15
CA MET A 1 2.78 10.49 54.03
C MET A 1 1.93 10.38 52.78
N ALA A 2 1.87 11.43 51.97
CA ALA A 2 1.20 11.36 50.67
C ALA A 2 2.08 10.51 49.75
N SER A 3 1.51 9.44 49.19
CA SER A 3 2.17 8.60 48.21
C SER A 3 2.54 9.44 47.00
N ILE A 4 3.83 9.49 46.68
CA ILE A 4 4.35 10.02 45.42
C ILE A 4 3.64 9.24 44.30
N PRO A 5 2.96 9.89 43.34
CA PRO A 5 2.39 9.18 42.20
C PRO A 5 3.54 8.46 41.50
N SER A 6 3.41 7.13 41.35
CA SER A 6 4.32 6.37 40.49
C SER A 6 4.32 7.03 39.12
N SER A 7 5.50 7.33 38.59
CA SER A 7 5.65 7.79 37.21
C SER A 7 4.80 6.89 36.30
N PRO A 8 3.97 7.44 35.40
CA PRO A 8 3.15 6.61 34.53
C PRO A 8 4.08 5.64 33.80
N ALA A 9 3.78 4.33 33.90
CA ALA A 9 4.58 3.31 33.26
C ALA A 9 4.66 3.61 31.76
N ALA A 10 5.86 3.46 31.18
CA ALA A 10 6.07 3.63 29.75
C ALA A 10 5.05 2.79 28.95
N PRO A 11 4.53 3.30 27.83
CA PRO A 11 3.47 2.61 27.10
C PRO A 11 3.94 1.23 26.62
N HIS A 12 3.07 0.23 26.74
CA HIS A 12 3.25 -1.07 26.12
C HIS A 12 2.21 -1.24 25.02
N VAL A 13 2.67 -1.29 23.77
CA VAL A 13 1.81 -1.32 22.58
C VAL A 13 1.52 -2.76 22.17
N LEU A 14 0.24 -3.14 22.08
CA LEU A 14 -0.19 -4.41 21.50
C LEU A 14 -0.51 -4.18 20.01
N ILE A 15 0.23 -4.81 19.10
CA ILE A 15 0.00 -4.68 17.65
C ILE A 15 -0.69 -5.95 17.15
N ILE A 16 -1.89 -5.82 16.60
CA ILE A 16 -2.63 -6.94 16.02
C ILE A 16 -2.42 -6.92 14.50
N GLY A 17 -1.65 -7.87 13.98
CA GLY A 17 -1.34 -8.04 12.56
C GLY A 17 0.13 -7.76 12.22
N SER A 18 0.81 -8.74 11.59
CA SER A 18 2.20 -8.64 11.12
C SER A 18 2.30 -8.34 9.62
N GLY A 19 1.35 -7.57 9.09
CA GLY A 19 1.48 -6.95 7.78
C GLY A 19 2.60 -5.89 7.75
N ILE A 20 2.82 -5.26 6.59
CA ILE A 20 3.85 -4.21 6.47
C ILE A 20 3.59 -3.08 7.48
N THR A 21 2.34 -2.66 7.67
CA THR A 21 1.97 -1.59 8.62
C THR A 21 2.34 -1.93 10.06
N GLY A 22 1.96 -3.11 10.55
CA GLY A 22 2.25 -3.53 11.92
C GLY A 22 3.75 -3.76 12.16
N LEU A 23 4.46 -4.34 11.19
CA LEU A 23 5.91 -4.52 11.27
C LEU A 23 6.67 -3.19 11.18
N LEU A 24 6.19 -2.24 10.36
CA LEU A 24 6.78 -0.91 10.30
C LEU A 24 6.61 -0.15 11.62
N LEU A 25 5.43 -0.25 12.24
CA LEU A 25 5.21 0.28 13.58
C LEU A 25 6.16 -0.38 14.61
N ALA A 26 6.31 -1.71 14.57
CA ALA A 26 7.25 -2.41 15.43
C ALA A 26 8.71 -1.92 15.26
N GLN A 27 9.16 -1.68 14.01
CA GLN A 27 10.48 -1.09 13.75
C GLN A 27 10.62 0.30 14.36
N ALA A 28 9.60 1.15 14.22
CA ALA A 28 9.62 2.51 14.76
C ALA A 28 9.61 2.54 16.29
N LEU A 29 8.83 1.67 16.93
CA LEU A 29 8.81 1.52 18.39
C LEU A 29 10.14 0.98 18.92
N ASN A 30 10.72 -0.04 18.26
CA ASN A 30 12.05 -0.57 18.59
C ASN A 30 13.12 0.53 18.51
N LYS A 31 13.11 1.33 17.44
CA LYS A 31 14.06 2.44 17.23
C LYS A 31 14.04 3.46 18.36
N GLU A 32 12.90 3.61 19.04
CA GLU A 32 12.70 4.55 20.16
C GLU A 32 12.66 3.88 21.53
N ASN A 33 13.00 2.58 21.61
CA ASN A 33 12.97 1.78 22.84
C ASN A 33 11.60 1.78 23.54
N ILE A 34 10.52 1.83 22.78
CA ILE A 34 9.15 1.73 23.29
C ILE A 34 8.72 0.26 23.26
N SER A 35 8.18 -0.22 24.38
CA SER A 35 7.82 -1.62 24.55
C SER A 35 6.59 -1.98 23.70
N PHE A 36 6.62 -3.15 23.06
CA PHE A 36 5.47 -3.68 22.33
C PHE A 36 5.46 -5.20 22.28
N THR A 37 4.30 -5.75 21.92
CA THR A 37 4.15 -7.14 21.49
C THR A 37 3.31 -7.15 20.21
N ILE A 38 3.76 -7.89 19.19
CA ILE A 38 3.04 -8.02 17.92
C ILE A 38 2.50 -9.44 17.74
N PHE A 39 1.25 -9.54 17.31
CA PHE A 39 0.50 -10.77 17.19
C PHE A 39 0.09 -11.01 15.73
N GLU A 40 0.17 -12.25 15.28
CA GLU A 40 -0.21 -12.67 13.93
C GLU A 40 -1.07 -13.91 14.00
N LYS A 41 -2.19 -13.92 13.26
CA LYS A 41 -3.10 -15.08 13.19
C LYS A 41 -2.50 -16.22 12.36
N GLU A 42 -1.73 -15.89 11.32
CA GLU A 42 -1.05 -16.88 10.50
C GLU A 42 0.00 -17.65 11.32
N THR A 43 0.34 -18.86 10.87
CA THR A 43 1.32 -19.73 11.57
C THR A 43 2.77 -19.36 11.32
N SER A 44 3.06 -18.53 10.31
CA SER A 44 4.39 -17.99 10.02
C SER A 44 4.32 -16.80 9.05
N LEU A 45 5.42 -16.04 8.93
CA LEU A 45 5.54 -14.99 7.91
C LEU A 45 5.46 -15.53 6.47
N SER A 46 5.84 -16.79 6.25
CA SER A 46 5.93 -17.42 4.93
C SER A 46 4.62 -18.03 4.41
N VAL A 47 3.51 -17.93 5.14
CA VAL A 47 2.22 -18.45 4.65
C VAL A 47 1.86 -17.75 3.34
N ARG A 48 1.68 -18.58 2.29
CA ARG A 48 1.53 -18.21 0.88
C ARG A 48 0.46 -17.14 0.70
N SER A 49 0.90 -15.90 0.61
CA SER A 49 0.05 -14.79 0.21
C SER A 49 0.38 -14.45 -1.24
N ALA A 50 -0.63 -14.02 -2.00
CA ALA A 50 -0.42 -13.52 -3.35
C ALA A 50 0.70 -12.48 -3.34
N GLU A 51 1.56 -12.50 -4.36
CA GLU A 51 2.65 -11.54 -4.50
C GLU A 51 2.20 -10.39 -5.40
N TRP A 52 2.57 -9.18 -5.01
CA TRP A 52 2.39 -7.98 -5.81
C TRP A 52 3.45 -6.95 -5.44
N THR A 53 3.56 -5.92 -6.27
CA THR A 53 4.53 -4.83 -6.10
C THR A 53 3.82 -3.55 -5.72
N MET A 54 4.43 -2.72 -4.87
CA MET A 54 3.89 -1.45 -4.41
C MET A 54 4.92 -0.33 -4.60
N ALA A 55 4.47 0.88 -4.88
CA ALA A 55 5.34 2.04 -5.01
C ALA A 55 5.40 2.81 -3.69
N ILE A 56 6.60 3.21 -3.28
CA ILE A 56 6.87 4.17 -2.21
C ILE A 56 7.33 5.44 -2.90
N HIS A 57 6.59 6.54 -2.69
CA HIS A 57 6.85 7.82 -3.37
C HIS A 57 6.72 8.99 -2.39
N TRP A 58 5.56 9.63 -2.28
CA TRP A 58 5.40 10.84 -1.46
C TRP A 58 5.56 10.60 0.05
N SER A 59 5.50 9.34 0.50
CA SER A 59 5.71 8.97 1.91
C SER A 59 7.14 8.54 2.24
N LEU A 60 8.07 8.61 1.26
CA LEU A 60 9.42 8.09 1.45
C LEU A 60 10.17 8.81 2.58
N ASP A 61 10.07 10.13 2.66
CA ASP A 61 10.68 10.93 3.73
C ASP A 61 10.22 10.47 5.13
N ARG A 62 8.93 10.14 5.26
CA ARG A 62 8.35 9.59 6.49
C ARG A 62 8.94 8.21 6.79
N LEU A 63 9.03 7.33 5.78
CA LEU A 63 9.63 6.00 5.93
C LEU A 63 11.09 6.08 6.43
N GLU A 64 11.87 7.04 5.93
CA GLU A 64 13.26 7.30 6.35
C GLU A 64 13.36 7.66 7.84
N THR A 65 12.34 8.30 8.41
CA THR A 65 12.31 8.58 9.85
C THR A 65 11.95 7.35 10.69
N LEU A 66 11.19 6.41 10.13
CA LEU A 66 10.63 5.26 10.85
C LEU A 66 11.58 4.08 10.94
N LEU A 67 12.30 3.77 9.86
CA LEU A 67 13.20 2.62 9.82
C LEU A 67 14.55 2.91 10.51
N PRO A 68 15.22 1.88 11.07
CA PRO A 68 16.62 1.99 11.49
C PRO A 68 17.53 2.14 10.26
N ALA A 69 18.73 2.71 10.47
CA ALA A 69 19.70 2.98 9.40
C ALA A 69 20.05 1.72 8.58
N SER A 70 20.25 0.58 9.25
CA SER A 70 20.54 -0.70 8.59
C SER A 70 19.45 -1.15 7.62
N ALA A 71 18.17 -0.94 7.97
CA ALA A 71 17.06 -1.27 7.07
C ALA A 71 16.98 -0.31 5.88
N LEU A 72 17.32 0.97 6.08
CA LEU A 72 17.36 1.97 5.01
C LEU A 72 18.46 1.69 3.99
N GLU A 73 19.63 1.27 4.44
CA GLU A 73 20.75 0.87 3.58
C GLU A 73 20.38 -0.27 2.61
N GLU A 74 19.40 -1.10 2.98
CA GLU A 74 18.97 -2.24 2.16
C GLU A 74 17.78 -1.95 1.25
N MET A 75 17.14 -0.78 1.38
CA MET A 75 15.91 -0.43 0.63
C MET A 75 16.07 -0.58 -0.89
N GLU A 76 17.22 -0.19 -1.45
CA GLU A 76 17.49 -0.31 -2.88
C GLU A 76 17.66 -1.79 -3.29
N SER A 77 18.34 -2.59 -2.47
CA SER A 77 18.56 -4.03 -2.71
C SER A 77 17.25 -4.85 -2.66
N VAL A 78 16.30 -4.43 -1.82
CA VAL A 78 14.98 -5.08 -1.72
C VAL A 78 13.96 -4.55 -2.73
N SER A 79 14.31 -3.52 -3.50
CA SER A 79 13.44 -2.94 -4.52
C SER A 79 13.24 -3.90 -5.70
N CYS A 80 12.25 -3.57 -6.54
CA CYS A 80 11.94 -4.28 -7.78
C CYS A 80 13.05 -4.13 -8.81
N ASN A 81 13.78 -3.01 -8.78
CA ASN A 81 14.84 -2.69 -9.73
C ASN A 81 16.05 -2.09 -8.99
N PRO A 82 16.93 -2.94 -8.42
CA PRO A 82 18.07 -2.49 -7.62
C PRO A 82 19.10 -1.63 -8.37
N ALA A 83 19.05 -1.62 -9.71
CA ALA A 83 19.92 -0.78 -10.54
C ALA A 83 19.46 0.69 -10.60
N VAL A 84 18.26 1.02 -10.11
CA VAL A 84 17.73 2.39 -10.08
C VAL A 84 17.82 2.94 -8.65
N PRO A 85 18.70 3.91 -8.40
CA PRO A 85 18.83 4.51 -7.08
C PRO A 85 17.54 5.20 -6.63
N ILE A 86 17.30 5.22 -5.32
CA ILE A 86 16.11 5.83 -4.71
C ILE A 86 15.96 7.32 -5.04
N ASN A 87 17.08 8.00 -5.29
CA ASN A 87 17.16 9.42 -5.61
C ASN A 87 17.21 9.71 -7.11
N ALA A 88 17.17 8.69 -7.97
CA ALA A 88 17.15 8.87 -9.42
C ALA A 88 15.88 9.59 -9.90
N GLY A 89 14.81 9.50 -9.10
CA GLY A 89 13.48 9.93 -9.50
C GLY A 89 12.97 9.11 -10.68
N GLY A 90 11.90 9.59 -11.30
CA GLY A 90 11.38 8.96 -12.49
C GLY A 90 9.92 9.30 -12.72
N ASN A 91 9.29 8.47 -13.54
CA ASN A 91 7.90 8.60 -13.92
C ASN A 91 7.28 7.20 -13.87
N TYR A 92 6.10 7.05 -13.26
CA TYR A 92 5.28 5.85 -13.44
C TYR A 92 4.47 6.04 -14.72
N PRO A 93 4.85 5.38 -15.84
CA PRO A 93 4.25 5.65 -17.14
C PRO A 93 2.85 5.04 -17.22
N ILE A 94 1.94 5.82 -17.81
CA ILE A 94 0.62 5.38 -18.21
C ILE A 94 0.57 5.42 -19.73
N ILE A 95 0.34 4.26 -20.34
CA ILE A 95 0.35 4.09 -21.79
C ILE A 95 -1.06 3.84 -22.31
N HIS A 96 -1.29 4.23 -23.56
CA HIS A 96 -2.45 3.83 -24.31
C HIS A 96 -2.36 2.33 -24.62
N GLY A 97 -3.36 1.56 -24.23
CA GLY A 97 -3.32 0.10 -24.30
C GLY A 97 -3.09 -0.44 -25.71
N GLU A 98 -3.76 0.14 -26.71
CA GLU A 98 -3.71 -0.31 -28.09
C GLU A 98 -2.47 0.14 -28.87
N THR A 99 -1.92 1.33 -28.58
CA THR A 99 -0.79 1.91 -29.36
C THR A 99 0.55 1.74 -28.67
N GLY A 100 0.57 1.54 -27.35
CA GLY A 100 1.80 1.53 -26.55
C GLY A 100 2.31 2.92 -26.17
N GLU A 101 1.75 3.98 -26.76
CA GLU A 101 2.23 5.34 -26.57
C GLU A 101 1.94 5.87 -25.15
N ILE A 102 2.87 6.64 -24.59
CA ILE A 102 2.70 7.29 -23.30
C ILE A 102 1.64 8.39 -23.41
N ILE A 103 0.56 8.26 -22.64
CA ILE A 103 -0.54 9.24 -22.58
C ILE A 103 -0.52 10.08 -21.30
N ALA A 104 0.02 9.53 -20.23
CA ALA A 104 0.21 10.23 -18.97
C ALA A 104 1.38 9.61 -18.19
N GLY A 105 1.71 10.21 -17.07
CA GLY A 105 2.66 9.63 -16.14
C GLY A 105 2.64 10.34 -14.82
N VAL A 106 3.03 9.61 -13.78
CA VAL A 106 3.15 10.17 -12.44
C VAL A 106 4.62 10.38 -12.09
N PRO A 107 5.11 11.63 -12.12
CA PRO A 107 6.49 11.92 -11.78
C PRO A 107 6.71 11.74 -10.28
N TYR A 108 7.89 11.26 -9.91
CA TYR A 108 8.38 11.23 -8.54
C TYR A 108 9.84 11.67 -8.51
N LYS A 109 10.19 12.49 -7.50
CA LYS A 109 11.56 12.98 -7.34
C LYS A 109 12.46 11.93 -6.69
N ARG A 110 11.89 11.19 -5.74
CA ARG A 110 12.53 10.11 -4.99
C ARG A 110 11.49 9.03 -4.77
N GLY A 111 11.89 7.78 -4.79
CA GLY A 111 10.96 6.67 -4.63
C GLY A 111 11.50 5.39 -5.22
N LEU A 112 10.81 4.31 -4.90
CA LEU A 112 11.13 2.98 -5.38
C LEU A 112 9.89 2.11 -5.39
N ARG A 113 9.93 1.02 -6.13
CA ARG A 113 8.89 -0.01 -6.10
C ARG A 113 9.43 -1.22 -5.35
N VAL A 114 8.66 -1.80 -4.43
CA VAL A 114 9.03 -2.99 -3.67
C VAL A 114 8.07 -4.15 -3.91
N PRO A 115 8.55 -5.40 -3.94
CA PRO A 115 7.71 -6.57 -3.72
C PRO A 115 7.16 -6.56 -2.30
N ARG A 116 5.90 -6.96 -2.12
CA ARG A 116 5.27 -7.03 -0.81
C ARG A 116 6.02 -7.95 0.14
N SER A 117 6.42 -9.13 -0.33
CA SER A 117 7.16 -10.08 0.51
C SER A 117 8.49 -9.51 1.00
N LYS A 118 9.27 -8.89 0.11
CA LYS A 118 10.56 -8.29 0.46
C LYS A 118 10.43 -7.13 1.44
N MET A 119 9.44 -6.24 1.24
CA MET A 119 9.18 -5.15 2.19
C MET A 119 8.75 -5.67 3.57
N ARG A 120 7.85 -6.65 3.59
CA ARG A 120 7.42 -7.31 4.84
C ARG A 120 8.60 -7.98 5.54
N ALA A 121 9.46 -8.68 4.79
CA ALA A 121 10.65 -9.33 5.32
C ALA A 121 11.63 -8.31 5.91
N LEU A 122 11.88 -7.19 5.22
CA LEU A 122 12.74 -6.11 5.71
C LEU A 122 12.22 -5.56 7.05
N CYS A 123 10.93 -5.20 7.12
CA CYS A 123 10.32 -4.70 8.35
C CYS A 123 10.21 -5.76 9.46
N GLY A 124 10.24 -7.05 9.13
CA GLY A 124 10.16 -8.15 10.09
C GLY A 124 11.46 -8.52 10.77
N ARG A 125 12.60 -7.96 10.34
CA ARG A 125 13.91 -8.34 10.90
C ARG A 125 14.06 -7.89 12.34
N GLY A 126 14.47 -8.82 13.20
CA GLY A 126 14.64 -8.57 14.63
C GLY A 126 13.34 -8.29 15.39
N VAL A 127 12.18 -8.52 14.76
CA VAL A 127 10.88 -8.38 15.41
C VAL A 127 10.40 -9.77 15.84
N ASP A 128 10.16 -9.94 17.15
CA ASP A 128 9.59 -11.17 17.70
C ASP A 128 8.07 -11.18 17.55
N VAL A 129 7.57 -11.88 16.52
CA VAL A 129 6.16 -11.97 16.20
C VAL A 129 5.53 -13.20 16.86
N GLN A 130 4.46 -12.99 17.62
CA GLN A 130 3.68 -14.05 18.24
C GLN A 130 2.66 -14.61 17.23
N PHE A 131 3.02 -15.70 16.55
CA PHE A 131 2.19 -16.38 15.53
C PHE A 131 1.08 -17.26 16.12
N GLY A 132 0.07 -17.59 15.30
CA GLY A 132 -1.09 -18.38 15.71
C GLY A 132 -2.06 -17.63 16.65
N LYS A 133 -1.94 -16.32 16.74
CA LYS A 133 -2.66 -15.46 17.70
C LYS A 133 -3.84 -14.79 17.02
N HIS A 134 -4.96 -15.51 17.01
CA HIS A 134 -6.25 -15.01 16.52
C HIS A 134 -6.94 -14.19 17.61
N LEU A 135 -7.06 -12.87 17.44
CA LEU A 135 -7.77 -12.02 18.39
C LEU A 135 -9.26 -12.42 18.48
N SER A 136 -9.75 -12.64 19.70
CA SER A 136 -11.15 -12.99 19.96
C SER A 136 -11.94 -11.79 20.51
N SER A 137 -11.43 -11.17 21.58
CA SER A 137 -12.03 -10.02 22.25
C SER A 137 -10.96 -9.10 22.84
N VAL A 138 -11.39 -7.91 23.27
CA VAL A 138 -10.54 -6.93 23.96
C VAL A 138 -11.30 -6.41 25.17
N ASP A 139 -10.63 -6.39 26.32
CA ASP A 139 -11.14 -5.79 27.55
C ASP A 139 -10.44 -4.47 27.86
N PHE A 140 -11.24 -3.48 28.21
CA PHE A 140 -10.79 -2.13 28.56
C PHE A 140 -11.01 -1.90 30.05
N ALA A 141 -10.17 -2.51 30.90
CA ALA A 141 -10.30 -2.37 32.34
C ALA A 141 -10.00 -0.92 32.79
N ASP A 142 -10.76 -0.40 33.76
CA ASP A 142 -10.52 0.94 34.32
C ASP A 142 -9.25 1.00 35.19
N VAL A 143 -8.68 -0.16 35.54
CA VAL A 143 -7.45 -0.24 36.32
C VAL A 143 -6.27 0.22 35.44
N ASN A 144 -5.72 1.38 35.81
CA ASN A 144 -4.51 1.99 35.24
C ASN A 144 -4.56 2.26 33.72
N GLY A 145 -5.75 2.40 33.13
CA GLY A 145 -5.89 2.66 31.69
C GLY A 145 -5.38 1.51 30.81
N SER A 146 -5.43 0.27 31.32
CA SER A 146 -4.96 -0.90 30.59
C SER A 146 -5.93 -1.36 29.49
N VAL A 147 -5.38 -2.11 28.53
CA VAL A 147 -6.11 -2.83 27.49
C VAL A 147 -5.58 -4.25 27.42
N THR A 148 -6.48 -5.24 27.39
CA THR A 148 -6.11 -6.66 27.32
C THR A 148 -6.69 -7.31 26.09
N ALA A 149 -5.83 -7.83 25.22
CA ALA A 149 -6.20 -8.65 24.07
C ALA A 149 -6.35 -10.12 24.50
N HIS A 150 -7.47 -10.73 24.14
CA HIS A 150 -7.70 -12.17 24.32
C HIS A 150 -7.64 -12.88 22.99
N PHE A 151 -7.08 -14.09 22.99
CA PHE A 151 -6.88 -14.89 21.79
C PHE A 151 -7.72 -16.16 21.83
N VAL A 152 -8.02 -16.72 20.65
CA VAL A 152 -8.83 -17.95 20.50
C VAL A 152 -8.17 -19.15 21.17
N ASP A 153 -6.84 -19.18 21.31
CA ASP A 153 -6.10 -20.24 22.00
C ASP A 153 -6.21 -20.16 23.54
N GLY A 154 -6.97 -19.20 24.09
CA GLY A 154 -7.18 -18.99 25.51
C GLY A 154 -6.08 -18.16 26.19
N THR A 155 -5.05 -17.75 25.46
CA THR A 155 -4.03 -16.83 25.99
C THR A 155 -4.49 -15.37 25.90
N SER A 156 -3.81 -14.50 26.65
CA SER A 156 -4.06 -13.06 26.61
C SER A 156 -2.77 -12.26 26.79
N ALA A 157 -2.82 -10.98 26.42
CA ALA A 157 -1.74 -10.03 26.63
C ALA A 157 -2.29 -8.67 27.02
N THR A 158 -1.62 -7.99 27.95
CA THR A 158 -2.04 -6.69 28.48
C THR A 158 -1.02 -5.61 28.11
N GLY A 159 -1.52 -4.46 27.69
CA GLY A 159 -0.74 -3.26 27.40
C GLY A 159 -1.51 -1.99 27.77
N THR A 160 -1.09 -0.86 27.22
CA THR A 160 -1.71 0.45 27.41
C THR A 160 -2.35 1.00 26.14
N LEU A 161 -1.94 0.49 24.97
CA LEU A 161 -2.50 0.85 23.66
C LEU A 161 -2.60 -0.41 22.80
N LEU A 162 -3.75 -0.62 22.17
CA LEU A 162 -3.97 -1.68 21.18
C LEU A 162 -4.09 -1.07 19.78
N VAL A 163 -3.26 -1.54 18.86
CA VAL A 163 -3.20 -1.07 17.48
C VAL A 163 -3.71 -2.16 16.54
N GLY A 164 -4.80 -1.89 15.84
CA GLY A 164 -5.30 -2.73 14.75
C GLY A 164 -4.55 -2.47 13.46
N ALA A 165 -3.72 -3.44 13.03
CA ALA A 165 -3.01 -3.46 11.76
C ALA A 165 -3.25 -4.79 11.02
N ASP A 166 -4.43 -5.40 11.24
CA ASP A 166 -4.84 -6.75 10.86
C ASP A 166 -5.61 -6.82 9.53
N GLY A 167 -5.51 -5.75 8.74
CA GLY A 167 -5.86 -5.72 7.32
C GLY A 167 -7.35 -5.52 7.03
N THR A 168 -7.74 -5.80 5.78
CA THR A 168 -9.08 -5.47 5.25
C THR A 168 -10.23 -6.10 6.04
N ARG A 169 -10.03 -7.25 6.68
CA ARG A 169 -11.01 -7.95 7.54
C ARG A 169 -10.62 -7.84 9.02
N SER A 170 -10.36 -6.61 9.45
CA SER A 170 -9.86 -6.31 10.79
C SER A 170 -10.87 -6.67 11.88
N ARG A 171 -10.45 -7.54 12.80
CA ARG A 171 -11.20 -7.86 14.01
C ARG A 171 -11.18 -6.68 14.99
N VAL A 172 -10.08 -5.91 15.00
CA VAL A 172 -9.98 -4.70 15.81
C VAL A 172 -10.98 -3.64 15.36
N ARG A 173 -11.19 -3.47 14.04
CA ARG A 173 -12.23 -2.57 13.50
C ARG A 173 -13.63 -3.03 13.89
N GLU A 174 -13.92 -4.34 13.85
CA GLU A 174 -15.21 -4.86 14.33
C GLU A 174 -15.49 -4.52 15.80
N ILE A 175 -14.46 -4.62 16.66
CA ILE A 175 -14.57 -4.25 18.07
C ILE A 175 -14.80 -2.74 18.20
N ALA A 176 -14.01 -1.92 17.51
CA ALA A 176 -14.08 -0.46 17.57
C ALA A 176 -15.41 0.11 17.05
N MET A 177 -16.03 -0.56 16.07
CA MET A 177 -17.35 -0.18 15.54
C MET A 177 -18.52 -0.78 16.32
N GLY A 178 -18.25 -1.71 17.24
CA GLY A 178 -19.24 -2.41 18.07
C GLY A 178 -20.06 -3.47 17.34
N SER A 179 -19.86 -3.69 16.03
CA SER A 179 -20.47 -4.77 15.28
C SER A 179 -19.71 -5.11 14.00
N ALA A 180 -19.81 -6.37 13.57
CA ALA A 180 -19.24 -6.81 12.29
C ALA A 180 -19.90 -6.13 11.08
N GLU A 181 -21.19 -5.80 11.18
CA GLU A 181 -21.94 -5.10 10.13
C GLU A 181 -21.37 -3.71 9.84
N LYS A 182 -21.10 -2.91 10.88
CA LYS A 182 -20.54 -1.56 10.72
C LYS A 182 -19.09 -1.56 10.24
N ALA A 183 -18.34 -2.60 10.57
CA ALA A 183 -16.94 -2.77 10.14
C ALA A 183 -16.80 -3.47 8.78
N ALA A 184 -17.91 -3.91 8.17
CA ALA A 184 -17.90 -4.68 6.94
C ALA A 184 -17.38 -3.86 5.75
N VAL A 185 -16.50 -4.49 4.97
CA VAL A 185 -16.02 -3.91 3.71
C VAL A 185 -17.05 -4.07 2.60
N SER A 186 -17.08 -3.12 1.68
CA SER A 186 -17.82 -3.20 0.42
C SER A 186 -16.98 -3.90 -0.65
N ALA A 187 -17.60 -4.78 -1.42
CA ALA A 187 -16.96 -5.39 -2.59
C ALA A 187 -16.80 -4.34 -3.71
N PHE A 188 -15.66 -4.34 -4.39
CA PHE A 188 -15.42 -3.46 -5.52
C PHE A 188 -15.74 -4.17 -6.85
N PRO A 189 -16.55 -3.60 -7.75
CA PRO A 189 -17.14 -4.31 -8.89
C PRO A 189 -16.20 -4.45 -10.10
N ILE A 190 -14.91 -4.69 -9.85
CA ILE A 190 -13.88 -4.92 -10.87
C ILE A 190 -13.19 -6.24 -10.59
N TRP A 191 -13.16 -7.09 -11.60
CA TRP A 191 -12.37 -8.31 -11.58
C TRP A 191 -10.91 -7.96 -11.77
N HIS A 192 -10.11 -8.16 -10.73
CA HIS A 192 -8.69 -7.90 -10.73
C HIS A 192 -7.92 -9.21 -10.71
N MET A 193 -7.22 -9.53 -11.79
CA MET A 193 -6.40 -10.73 -11.89
C MET A 193 -4.94 -10.39 -11.63
N ASN A 194 -4.34 -11.05 -10.65
CA ASN A 194 -2.92 -10.93 -10.31
C ASN A 194 -2.17 -12.22 -10.62
N MET A 195 -1.00 -12.08 -11.21
CA MET A 195 -0.09 -13.20 -11.48
C MET A 195 1.37 -12.78 -11.34
N THR A 196 2.18 -13.79 -11.04
CA THR A 196 3.63 -13.69 -10.99
C THR A 196 4.18 -14.56 -12.10
N VAL A 197 5.01 -13.99 -12.97
CA VAL A 197 5.44 -14.61 -14.22
C VAL A 197 6.95 -14.63 -14.29
N CYS A 198 7.53 -15.81 -14.51
CA CYS A 198 8.89 -15.97 -14.98
C CYS A 198 8.79 -16.53 -16.40
N TYR A 199 9.36 -15.83 -17.39
CA TYR A 199 9.27 -16.24 -18.78
C TYR A 199 10.27 -17.35 -19.14
N GLY A 200 11.30 -17.58 -18.31
CA GLY A 200 12.35 -18.56 -18.57
C GLY A 200 13.19 -18.25 -19.81
N ASP A 201 13.14 -17.01 -20.30
CA ASP A 201 13.69 -16.58 -21.59
C ASP A 201 14.30 -15.19 -21.43
N ALA A 202 15.63 -15.14 -21.58
CA ALA A 202 16.43 -13.95 -21.38
C ALA A 202 16.08 -12.82 -22.34
N ASP A 203 15.78 -13.13 -23.61
CA ASP A 203 15.53 -12.12 -24.63
C ASP A 203 14.14 -11.52 -24.47
N LYS A 204 13.14 -12.35 -24.15
CA LYS A 204 11.80 -11.86 -23.79
C LYS A 204 11.87 -10.96 -22.56
N ALA A 205 12.53 -11.40 -21.50
CA ALA A 205 12.62 -10.64 -20.26
C ALA A 205 13.32 -9.28 -20.44
N ARG A 206 14.37 -9.21 -21.27
CA ARG A 206 15.02 -7.94 -21.63
C ARG A 206 14.12 -7.05 -22.47
N TYR A 207 13.46 -7.61 -23.49
CA TYR A 207 12.54 -6.87 -24.36
C TYR A 207 11.40 -6.22 -23.55
N LEU A 208 10.77 -6.95 -22.64
CA LEU A 208 9.65 -6.42 -21.84
C LEU A 208 10.03 -5.24 -20.93
N ARG A 209 11.32 -5.05 -20.67
CA ARG A 209 11.87 -3.95 -19.85
C ARG A 209 12.59 -2.88 -20.67
N SER A 210 12.74 -3.04 -21.99
CA SER A 210 13.59 -2.13 -22.78
C SER A 210 13.04 -0.70 -22.82
N GLU A 211 11.72 -0.57 -22.91
CA GLU A 211 11.04 0.74 -22.94
C GLU A 211 10.65 1.22 -21.53
N PHE A 212 10.15 0.30 -20.70
CA PHE A 212 9.71 0.58 -19.33
C PHE A 212 10.45 -0.31 -18.33
N PRO A 213 11.64 0.09 -17.83
CA PRO A 213 12.53 -0.80 -17.08
C PRO A 213 12.00 -1.31 -15.74
N THR A 214 11.02 -0.63 -15.15
CA THR A 214 10.47 -0.97 -13.84
C THR A 214 9.01 -1.39 -13.94
N SER A 215 8.15 -0.55 -14.51
CA SER A 215 6.71 -0.82 -14.60
C SER A 215 6.00 0.11 -15.58
N PHE A 216 4.80 -0.27 -16.00
CA PHE A 216 3.82 0.60 -16.65
C PHE A 216 2.38 0.23 -16.29
N LEU A 217 1.45 1.16 -16.51
CA LEU A 217 0.02 0.91 -16.55
C LEU A 217 -0.51 1.20 -17.96
N ALA A 218 -1.09 0.21 -18.61
CA ALA A 218 -1.77 0.33 -19.89
C ALA A 218 -3.28 0.51 -19.67
N LEU A 219 -3.86 1.55 -20.26
CA LEU A 219 -5.30 1.81 -20.25
C LEU A 219 -5.87 1.54 -21.64
N SER A 220 -6.72 0.51 -21.76
CA SER A 220 -7.34 0.14 -23.03
C SER A 220 -8.65 0.90 -23.26
N GLN A 221 -8.90 1.28 -24.50
CA GLN A 221 -10.19 1.82 -24.93
C GLN A 221 -11.34 0.81 -24.76
N GLN A 222 -11.03 -0.47 -24.62
CA GLN A 222 -11.99 -1.55 -24.37
C GLN A 222 -12.34 -1.68 -22.87
N SER A 223 -12.10 -0.65 -22.07
CA SER A 223 -12.50 -0.55 -20.65
C SER A 223 -11.90 -1.63 -19.74
N PHE A 224 -10.64 -1.97 -19.99
CA PHE A 224 -9.81 -2.74 -19.08
C PHE A 224 -8.44 -2.08 -18.92
N HIS A 225 -7.73 -2.42 -17.86
CA HIS A 225 -6.34 -2.01 -17.70
C HIS A 225 -5.39 -3.19 -17.62
N ALA A 226 -4.12 -2.96 -17.92
CA ALA A 226 -3.07 -3.97 -17.87
C ALA A 226 -1.84 -3.36 -17.19
N PHE A 227 -1.35 -4.00 -16.14
CA PHE A 227 -0.22 -3.55 -15.36
C PHE A 227 0.92 -4.57 -15.48
N GLN A 228 2.14 -4.07 -15.69
CA GLN A 228 3.35 -4.88 -15.59
C GLN A 228 4.34 -4.18 -14.67
N SER A 229 5.02 -4.96 -13.85
CA SER A 229 6.23 -4.56 -13.12
C SER A 229 7.23 -5.69 -13.12
N ILE A 230 8.53 -5.38 -13.18
CA ILE A 230 9.51 -6.29 -12.59
C ILE A 230 9.20 -6.42 -11.09
N SER A 231 9.25 -7.63 -10.55
CA SER A 231 9.04 -7.90 -9.13
C SER A 231 10.38 -8.21 -8.47
N SER A 232 11.11 -9.22 -8.96
CA SER A 232 12.41 -9.58 -8.40
C SER A 232 13.32 -10.27 -9.41
N MET A 233 14.61 -10.29 -9.08
CA MET A 233 15.68 -10.91 -9.86
C MET A 233 16.40 -11.91 -8.93
N PRO A 234 15.87 -13.13 -8.74
CA PRO A 234 16.37 -14.08 -7.74
C PRO A 234 17.84 -14.45 -7.95
N ASP A 235 18.26 -14.63 -9.21
CA ASP A 235 19.65 -14.96 -9.55
C ASP A 235 20.46 -13.69 -9.92
N GLY A 236 19.88 -12.50 -9.75
CA GLY A 236 20.52 -11.22 -10.01
C GLY A 236 20.19 -10.59 -11.38
N PRO A 237 20.66 -9.34 -11.61
CA PRO A 237 20.34 -8.58 -12.82
C PRO A 237 20.99 -9.15 -14.09
N ASP A 238 22.02 -9.98 -13.99
CA ASP A 238 22.69 -10.57 -15.16
C ASP A 238 22.03 -11.87 -15.65
N HIS A 239 20.97 -12.32 -14.95
CA HIS A 239 20.22 -13.56 -15.22
C HIS A 239 18.75 -13.29 -15.59
N PRO A 240 18.47 -12.64 -16.74
CA PRO A 240 17.12 -12.25 -17.14
C PRO A 240 16.14 -13.40 -17.34
N GLU A 241 16.61 -14.60 -17.67
CA GLU A 241 15.81 -15.82 -17.71
C GLU A 241 15.17 -16.15 -16.35
N SER A 242 15.77 -15.71 -15.25
CA SER A 242 15.30 -15.95 -13.89
C SER A 242 14.37 -14.84 -13.38
N TRP A 243 14.22 -13.74 -14.12
CA TRP A 243 13.47 -12.58 -13.65
C TRP A 243 12.00 -12.90 -13.44
N ILE A 244 11.46 -12.32 -12.38
CA ILE A 244 10.08 -12.50 -11.96
C ILE A 244 9.35 -11.18 -12.14
N PHE A 245 8.27 -11.20 -12.90
CA PHE A 245 7.40 -10.06 -13.16
C PHE A 245 6.09 -10.21 -12.39
N HIS A 246 5.55 -9.08 -11.94
CA HIS A 246 4.19 -8.98 -11.43
C HIS A 246 3.31 -8.37 -12.51
N LEU A 247 2.31 -9.13 -12.95
CA LEU A 247 1.34 -8.70 -13.94
C LEU A 247 -0.04 -8.66 -13.31
N ALA A 248 -0.81 -7.64 -13.69
CA ALA A 248 -2.21 -7.56 -13.34
C ALA A 248 -3.04 -7.14 -14.56
N MET A 249 -4.25 -7.68 -14.67
CA MET A 249 -5.24 -7.20 -15.63
C MET A 249 -6.57 -7.10 -14.93
N ALA A 250 -7.27 -5.98 -15.12
CA ALA A 250 -8.54 -5.74 -14.48
C ALA A 250 -9.59 -5.20 -15.45
N TRP A 251 -10.81 -5.71 -15.31
CA TRP A 251 -11.96 -5.39 -16.15
C TRP A 251 -13.24 -5.50 -15.33
N ARG A 252 -14.34 -4.95 -15.84
CA ARG A 252 -15.65 -5.08 -15.20
C ARG A 252 -16.08 -6.55 -15.17
N GLU A 253 -16.75 -6.93 -14.10
CA GLU A 253 -17.29 -8.28 -13.95
C GLU A 253 -18.25 -8.64 -15.10
N GLU A 254 -18.01 -9.78 -15.75
CA GLU A 254 -18.80 -10.25 -16.89
C GLU A 254 -19.35 -11.68 -16.71
N ALA A 255 -18.79 -12.49 -15.80
CA ALA A 255 -19.14 -13.91 -15.66
C ALA A 255 -19.84 -14.24 -14.33
N LYS A 256 -20.85 -15.12 -14.41
CA LYS A 256 -21.74 -15.51 -13.30
C LYS A 256 -21.28 -16.75 -12.52
N HIS A 257 -20.09 -17.27 -12.81
CA HIS A 257 -19.53 -18.48 -12.18
C HIS A 257 -18.04 -18.31 -11.91
N GLU A 258 -17.49 -19.13 -11.02
CA GLU A 258 -16.07 -19.14 -10.73
C GLU A 258 -15.26 -19.70 -11.91
N LEU A 259 -14.31 -18.90 -12.39
CA LEU A 259 -13.37 -19.33 -13.43
C LEU A 259 -12.14 -20.00 -12.82
N SER A 260 -11.64 -21.04 -13.47
CA SER A 260 -10.34 -21.66 -13.21
C SER A 260 -9.17 -20.74 -13.58
N HIS A 261 -7.95 -21.09 -13.17
CA HIS A 261 -6.74 -20.34 -13.56
C HIS A 261 -6.52 -20.35 -15.08
N GLU A 262 -6.79 -21.46 -15.75
CA GLU A 262 -6.63 -21.62 -17.20
C GLU A 262 -7.62 -20.74 -17.97
N GLU A 263 -8.89 -20.73 -17.57
CA GLU A 263 -9.91 -19.87 -18.19
C GLU A 263 -9.58 -18.38 -18.01
N ARG A 264 -9.11 -17.98 -16.82
CA ARG A 264 -8.66 -16.60 -16.57
C ARG A 264 -7.47 -16.24 -17.46
N LEU A 265 -6.50 -17.13 -17.61
CA LEU A 265 -5.34 -16.92 -18.48
C LEU A 265 -5.76 -16.79 -19.94
N ALA A 266 -6.68 -17.63 -20.42
CA ALA A 266 -7.20 -17.55 -21.78
C ALA A 266 -7.91 -16.21 -22.06
N ILE A 267 -8.71 -15.71 -21.11
CA ILE A 267 -9.33 -14.38 -21.21
C ILE A 267 -8.28 -13.28 -21.29
N ILE A 268 -7.25 -13.34 -20.44
CA ILE A 268 -6.16 -12.36 -20.43
C ILE A 268 -5.43 -12.33 -21.77
N LYS A 269 -5.04 -13.51 -22.29
CA LYS A 269 -4.37 -13.61 -23.60
C LYS A 269 -5.24 -13.07 -24.73
N LYS A 270 -6.53 -13.41 -24.74
CA LYS A 270 -7.48 -12.88 -25.72
C LYS A 270 -7.59 -11.35 -25.66
N LYS A 271 -7.68 -10.74 -24.47
CA LYS A 271 -7.68 -9.28 -24.33
C LYS A 271 -6.35 -8.66 -24.78
N ALA A 272 -5.23 -9.34 -24.51
CA ALA A 272 -3.91 -8.88 -24.91
C ALA A 272 -3.68 -8.86 -26.43
N GLU A 273 -4.43 -9.63 -27.22
CA GLU A 273 -4.41 -9.55 -28.69
C GLU A 273 -4.80 -8.17 -29.24
N GLY A 274 -5.48 -7.33 -28.45
CA GLY A 274 -5.81 -5.95 -28.83
C GLY A 274 -4.79 -4.91 -28.38
N LEU A 275 -3.78 -5.29 -27.59
CA LEU A 275 -2.81 -4.35 -27.04
C LEU A 275 -1.65 -4.08 -28.01
N GLY A 276 -1.02 -2.92 -27.83
CA GLY A 276 0.26 -2.54 -28.42
C GLY A 276 1.44 -3.00 -27.56
N GLU A 277 2.65 -2.88 -28.09
CA GLU A 277 3.88 -3.24 -27.38
C GLU A 277 4.25 -2.18 -26.33
N PRO A 278 4.91 -2.57 -25.21
CA PRO A 278 5.27 -3.92 -24.81
C PRO A 278 4.14 -4.69 -24.08
N ALA A 279 2.97 -4.06 -23.87
CA ALA A 279 1.87 -4.66 -23.12
C ALA A 279 1.36 -5.95 -23.75
N ARG A 280 1.20 -5.98 -25.07
CA ARG A 280 0.82 -7.18 -25.84
C ARG A 280 1.68 -8.38 -25.49
N SER A 281 2.99 -8.27 -25.71
CA SER A 281 3.92 -9.37 -25.49
C SER A 281 4.03 -9.77 -24.02
N SER A 282 3.90 -8.81 -23.09
CA SER A 282 3.88 -9.09 -21.65
C SER A 282 2.80 -10.14 -21.30
N PHE A 283 1.61 -10.03 -21.89
CA PHE A 283 0.51 -10.93 -21.57
C PHE A 283 0.41 -12.15 -22.50
N LEU A 284 0.74 -12.01 -23.79
CA LEU A 284 0.69 -13.14 -24.73
C LEU A 284 1.76 -14.20 -24.45
N TRP A 285 2.93 -13.80 -23.95
CA TRP A 285 4.03 -14.72 -23.65
C TRP A 285 3.94 -15.39 -22.28
N ILE A 286 2.88 -15.13 -21.50
CA ILE A 286 2.68 -15.81 -20.21
C ILE A 286 2.66 -17.33 -20.46
N PRO A 287 3.52 -18.12 -19.77
CA PRO A 287 3.55 -19.57 -19.93
C PRO A 287 2.21 -20.21 -19.56
N GLU A 288 1.84 -21.27 -20.28
CA GLU A 288 0.70 -22.10 -19.90
C GLU A 288 0.86 -22.69 -18.49
N GLY A 289 -0.24 -22.88 -17.79
CA GLY A 289 -0.23 -23.35 -16.39
C GLY A 289 0.12 -22.28 -15.34
N THR A 290 0.40 -21.03 -15.75
CA THR A 290 0.58 -19.90 -14.82
C THR A 290 -0.67 -19.72 -13.95
N LYS A 291 -0.48 -19.61 -12.63
CA LYS A 291 -1.60 -19.39 -11.70
C LYS A 291 -2.07 -17.93 -11.75
N VAL A 292 -3.30 -17.75 -12.23
CA VAL A 292 -3.96 -16.43 -12.30
C VAL A 292 -4.94 -16.26 -11.14
N ASN A 293 -4.54 -15.49 -10.12
CA ASN A 293 -5.34 -15.31 -8.91
C ASN A 293 -6.30 -14.14 -9.08
N LYS A 294 -7.59 -14.35 -8.78
CA LYS A 294 -8.55 -13.26 -8.63
C LYS A 294 -8.29 -12.60 -7.27
N ALA A 295 -8.01 -11.31 -7.28
CA ALA A 295 -7.99 -10.50 -6.07
C ALA A 295 -9.40 -9.99 -5.80
N ASP A 296 -10.00 -10.42 -4.68
CA ASP A 296 -11.28 -9.89 -4.21
C ASP A 296 -11.04 -8.52 -3.58
N ILE A 297 -11.09 -7.48 -4.43
CA ILE A 297 -10.87 -6.10 -4.02
C ILE A 297 -12.08 -5.63 -3.20
N SER A 298 -11.79 -5.09 -2.04
CA SER A 298 -12.79 -4.54 -1.13
C SER A 298 -12.33 -3.18 -0.60
N TYR A 299 -13.28 -2.37 -0.14
CA TYR A 299 -12.99 -1.08 0.45
C TYR A 299 -13.89 -0.78 1.64
N TRP A 300 -13.46 0.13 2.51
CA TRP A 300 -14.28 0.65 3.60
C TRP A 300 -14.01 2.14 3.70
N ILE A 301 -15.07 2.94 3.53
CA ILE A 301 -14.98 4.38 3.64
C ILE A 301 -14.74 4.69 5.11
N THR A 302 -13.58 5.26 5.42
CA THR A 302 -13.18 5.48 6.81
C THR A 302 -14.22 6.32 7.55
N GLU A 303 -14.66 5.81 8.69
CA GLU A 303 -15.58 6.45 9.62
C GLU A 303 -14.92 6.57 10.99
N LYS A 304 -15.52 7.38 11.87
CA LYS A 304 -15.08 7.47 13.27
C LYS A 304 -15.48 6.20 14.03
N TRP A 305 -14.59 5.71 14.88
CA TRP A 305 -14.82 4.56 15.76
C TRP A 305 -14.68 4.93 17.24
N GLU A 306 -15.05 3.99 18.13
CA GLU A 306 -14.79 4.12 19.57
C GLU A 306 -13.34 3.74 19.86
N ASN A 307 -12.57 4.70 20.40
CA ASN A 307 -11.14 4.51 20.71
C ASN A 307 -10.89 4.12 22.17
N TYR A 308 -11.96 4.02 22.97
CA TYR A 308 -11.94 3.59 24.37
C TYR A 308 -11.01 4.46 25.24
N GLN A 309 -11.18 5.78 25.14
CA GLN A 309 -10.34 6.78 25.82
C GLN A 309 -8.88 6.75 25.33
N GLY A 310 -8.68 6.54 24.03
CA GLY A 310 -7.37 6.47 23.37
C GLY A 310 -6.57 5.22 23.67
N ARG A 311 -7.23 4.10 23.97
CA ARG A 311 -6.59 2.79 24.22
C ARG A 311 -6.65 1.85 23.02
N LEU A 312 -7.38 2.22 21.97
CA LEU A 312 -7.48 1.50 20.72
C LEU A 312 -7.30 2.46 19.56
N VAL A 313 -6.56 2.04 18.53
CA VAL A 313 -6.43 2.78 17.26
C VAL A 313 -6.30 1.82 16.08
N LEU A 314 -6.71 2.23 14.88
CA LEU A 314 -6.60 1.45 13.64
C LEU A 314 -5.57 2.08 12.69
N LEU A 315 -4.81 1.26 11.95
CA LEU A 315 -3.84 1.70 10.93
C LEU A 315 -3.95 0.89 9.64
N GLY A 316 -3.52 1.49 8.52
CA GLY A 316 -3.45 0.82 7.22
C GLY A 316 -4.81 0.28 6.76
N ASP A 317 -4.82 -0.89 6.13
CA ASP A 317 -6.04 -1.54 5.64
C ASP A 317 -7.04 -1.92 6.75
N ALA A 318 -6.65 -1.88 8.03
CA ALA A 318 -7.60 -1.99 9.13
C ALA A 318 -8.43 -0.71 9.30
N ALA A 319 -7.86 0.45 8.95
CA ALA A 319 -8.53 1.75 9.03
C ALA A 319 -9.13 2.22 7.71
N HIS A 320 -8.45 2.02 6.58
CA HIS A 320 -8.84 2.62 5.30
C HIS A 320 -8.54 1.72 4.09
N PRO A 321 -9.02 0.46 4.08
CA PRO A 321 -8.81 -0.42 2.94
C PRO A 321 -9.42 0.19 1.68
N MET A 322 -8.63 0.26 0.61
CA MET A 322 -8.99 0.98 -0.62
C MET A 322 -8.63 0.21 -1.90
N PRO A 323 -9.35 0.43 -3.01
CA PRO A 323 -9.00 -0.17 -4.29
C PRO A 323 -7.61 0.31 -4.78
N PRO A 324 -6.81 -0.55 -5.44
CA PRO A 324 -5.40 -0.23 -5.76
C PRO A 324 -5.23 0.74 -6.94
N TYR A 325 -6.32 1.28 -7.49
CA TYR A 325 -6.34 2.04 -8.75
C TYR A 325 -5.67 3.42 -8.67
N ARG A 326 -5.32 3.89 -7.47
CA ARG A 326 -4.48 5.08 -7.25
C ARG A 326 -3.09 4.78 -6.67
N GLY A 327 -2.74 3.52 -6.40
CA GLY A 327 -1.43 3.16 -5.86
C GLY A 327 -1.07 3.81 -4.51
N GLN A 328 -2.06 4.11 -3.66
CA GLN A 328 -1.87 4.92 -2.44
C GLN A 328 -1.71 4.12 -1.14
N GLY A 329 -2.22 2.90 -1.08
CA GLY A 329 -2.37 2.15 0.19
C GLY A 329 -1.10 2.09 1.05
N LEU A 330 0.05 1.67 0.49
CA LEU A 330 1.30 1.59 1.24
C LEU A 330 1.78 2.95 1.76
N ASN A 331 1.60 4.02 0.98
CA ASN A 331 2.05 5.36 1.38
C ASN A 331 1.20 5.92 2.53
N HIS A 332 -0.10 5.61 2.56
CA HIS A 332 -0.95 5.89 3.71
C HIS A 332 -0.58 5.03 4.91
N CYS A 333 -0.27 3.74 4.75
CA CYS A 333 0.22 2.91 5.84
C CYS A 333 1.48 3.49 6.51
N ILE A 334 2.45 3.95 5.69
CA ILE A 334 3.67 4.61 6.19
C ILE A 334 3.32 5.90 6.94
N THR A 335 2.39 6.68 6.40
CA THR A 335 1.91 7.92 7.02
C THR A 335 1.23 7.69 8.36
N ASP A 336 0.38 6.67 8.46
CA ASP A 336 -0.31 6.36 9.69
C ASP A 336 0.69 6.04 10.80
N VAL A 337 1.72 5.23 10.50
CA VAL A 337 2.79 4.92 11.46
C VAL A 337 3.56 6.19 11.84
N TYR A 338 3.89 7.03 10.87
CA TYR A 338 4.59 8.31 11.12
C TYR A 338 3.80 9.23 12.05
N ASN A 339 2.52 9.47 11.75
CA ASN A 339 1.66 10.33 12.54
C ASN A 339 1.38 9.73 13.93
N LEU A 340 1.17 8.41 14.03
CA LEU A 340 0.98 7.75 15.32
C LEU A 340 2.23 7.85 16.19
N MET A 341 3.43 7.61 15.63
CA MET A 341 4.69 7.76 16.37
C MET A 341 4.90 9.19 16.87
N ALA A 342 4.51 10.21 16.10
CA ALA A 342 4.54 11.58 16.57
C ALA A 342 3.65 11.79 17.81
N GLN A 343 2.47 11.17 17.86
CA GLN A 343 1.61 11.21 19.04
C GLN A 343 2.16 10.41 20.23
N ILE A 344 2.68 9.21 19.98
CA ILE A 344 3.28 8.38 21.04
C ILE A 344 4.45 9.13 21.69
N ARG A 345 5.30 9.82 20.92
CA ARG A 345 6.39 10.65 21.46
C ARG A 345 5.89 11.72 22.42
N ARG A 346 4.78 12.39 22.09
CA ARG A 346 4.16 13.40 22.97
C ARG A 346 3.60 12.79 24.25
N VAL A 347 3.05 11.57 24.18
CA VAL A 347 2.57 10.83 25.36
C VAL A 347 3.76 10.42 26.25
N VAL A 348 4.83 9.87 25.67
CA VAL A 348 6.06 9.49 26.39
C VAL A 348 6.74 10.71 27.01
N GLY A 349 6.76 11.84 26.30
CA GLY A 349 7.25 13.13 26.77
C GLY A 349 6.36 13.80 27.82
N GLN A 350 5.17 13.23 28.09
CA GLN A 350 4.16 13.79 29.00
C GLN A 350 3.62 15.17 28.58
N ASP A 351 3.72 15.49 27.29
CA ASP A 351 3.22 16.76 26.72
C ASP A 351 1.67 16.78 26.68
N VAL A 352 1.06 15.61 26.47
CA VAL A 352 -0.39 15.43 26.40
C VAL A 352 -0.80 14.07 26.96
N SER A 353 -2.08 13.95 27.33
CA SER A 353 -2.66 12.65 27.70
C SER A 353 -2.74 11.71 26.49
N GLN A 354 -2.68 10.39 26.73
CA GLN A 354 -2.86 9.39 25.67
C GLN A 354 -4.21 9.55 24.95
N GLN A 355 -5.28 9.81 25.70
CA GLN A 355 -6.61 10.07 25.13
C GLN A 355 -6.60 11.23 24.13
N THR A 356 -5.98 12.35 24.52
CA THR A 356 -5.87 13.54 23.66
C THR A 356 -5.04 13.23 22.41
N ALA A 357 -3.86 12.63 22.59
CA ALA A 357 -2.94 12.34 21.51
C ALA A 357 -3.55 11.40 20.46
N ILE A 358 -4.20 10.32 20.91
CA ILE A 358 -4.85 9.37 20.01
C ILE A 358 -6.07 10.00 19.33
N SER A 359 -6.87 10.81 20.03
CA SER A 359 -8.01 11.49 19.41
C SER A 359 -7.57 12.46 18.30
N GLU A 360 -6.49 13.23 18.51
CA GLU A 360 -5.94 14.12 17.48
C GLU A 360 -5.41 13.35 16.27
N PHE A 361 -4.78 12.18 16.48
CA PHE A 361 -4.37 11.30 15.37
C PHE A 361 -5.57 10.76 14.59
N GLU A 362 -6.62 10.33 15.28
CA GLU A 362 -7.82 9.78 14.65
C GLU A 362 -8.58 10.82 13.83
N GLU A 363 -8.65 12.07 14.30
CA GLU A 363 -9.25 13.16 13.54
C GLU A 363 -8.55 13.35 12.18
N GLU A 364 -7.22 13.32 12.17
CA GLU A 364 -6.41 13.37 10.93
C GLU A 364 -6.64 12.13 10.06
N LEU A 365 -6.52 10.93 10.64
CA LEU A 365 -6.59 9.68 9.89
C LEU A 365 -7.98 9.44 9.30
N VAL A 366 -9.05 9.75 10.04
CA VAL A 366 -10.43 9.55 9.56
C VAL A 366 -10.70 10.47 8.38
N LEU A 367 -10.31 11.75 8.46
CA LEU A 367 -10.46 12.69 7.35
C LEU A 367 -9.69 12.20 6.11
N ARG A 368 -8.38 12.01 6.26
CA ARG A 368 -7.51 11.59 5.16
C ARG A 368 -7.93 10.26 4.55
N GLY A 369 -8.21 9.27 5.40
CA GLY A 369 -8.60 7.92 4.99
C GLY A 369 -9.95 7.90 4.30
N SER A 370 -10.94 8.67 4.78
CA SER A 370 -12.29 8.71 4.18
C SER A 370 -12.23 9.26 2.76
N GLU A 371 -11.56 10.40 2.59
CA GLU A 371 -11.46 11.03 1.27
C GLU A 371 -10.64 10.16 0.31
N GLU A 372 -9.52 9.59 0.77
CA GLU A 372 -8.67 8.78 -0.12
C GLU A 372 -9.37 7.51 -0.59
N VAL A 373 -10.12 6.83 0.28
CA VAL A 373 -10.90 5.65 -0.12
C VAL A 373 -11.97 6.05 -1.15
N LYS A 374 -12.71 7.16 -0.92
CA LYS A 374 -13.71 7.67 -1.87
C LYS A 374 -13.10 7.93 -3.24
N CYS A 375 -11.99 8.66 -3.27
CA CYS A 375 -11.31 8.99 -4.52
C CYS A 375 -10.74 7.74 -5.21
N SER A 376 -10.23 6.77 -4.45
CA SER A 376 -9.77 5.48 -5.01
C SER A 376 -10.90 4.64 -5.60
N VAL A 377 -12.09 4.68 -5.00
CA VAL A 377 -13.31 4.04 -5.54
C VAL A 377 -13.74 4.72 -6.83
N GLU A 378 -13.89 6.05 -6.82
CA GLU A 378 -14.27 6.85 -8.00
C GLU A 378 -13.29 6.63 -9.16
N ASN A 379 -11.99 6.78 -8.89
CA ASN A 379 -10.95 6.57 -9.90
C ASN A 379 -10.96 5.14 -10.42
N GLY A 380 -11.14 4.13 -9.56
CA GLY A 380 -11.25 2.75 -10.00
C GLY A 380 -12.43 2.52 -10.96
N ILE A 381 -13.58 3.18 -10.72
CA ILE A 381 -14.73 3.10 -11.63
C ILE A 381 -14.42 3.80 -12.96
N MET A 382 -13.76 4.96 -12.92
CA MET A 382 -13.40 5.74 -14.10
C MET A 382 -12.36 5.03 -14.96
N LEU A 383 -11.37 4.35 -14.37
CA LEU A 383 -10.35 3.59 -15.12
C LEU A 383 -10.91 2.42 -15.95
N HIS A 384 -12.16 2.03 -15.69
CA HIS A 384 -12.87 0.95 -16.40
C HIS A 384 -14.10 1.49 -17.15
N ASP A 385 -14.06 2.75 -17.57
CA ASP A 385 -15.05 3.42 -18.42
C ASP A 385 -14.32 4.50 -19.24
N TRP A 386 -13.96 4.18 -20.49
CA TRP A 386 -13.06 4.99 -21.32
C TRP A 386 -13.45 6.49 -21.42
N GLU A 387 -14.73 6.80 -21.50
CA GLU A 387 -15.19 8.19 -21.58
C GLU A 387 -15.00 8.93 -20.25
N LYS A 388 -15.00 8.21 -19.12
CA LYS A 388 -14.67 8.75 -17.79
C LYS A 388 -13.18 8.69 -17.46
N VAL A 389 -12.38 7.81 -18.07
CA VAL A 389 -10.91 7.77 -17.88
C VAL A 389 -10.28 9.14 -18.10
N LYS A 390 -10.70 9.82 -19.17
CA LYS A 390 -10.27 11.20 -19.55
C LYS A 390 -10.52 12.23 -18.45
N GLN A 391 -11.43 11.94 -17.52
CA GLN A 391 -11.83 12.81 -16.40
C GLN A 391 -11.25 12.35 -15.06
N SER A 392 -10.54 11.21 -15.01
CA SER A 392 -10.10 10.60 -13.75
C SER A 392 -9.01 11.39 -13.03
N PRO A 393 -8.95 11.33 -11.68
CA PRO A 393 -7.86 11.94 -10.91
C PRO A 393 -6.48 11.45 -11.35
N VAL A 394 -6.30 10.16 -11.65
CA VAL A 394 -5.00 9.66 -12.14
C VAL A 394 -4.60 10.31 -13.48
N PHE A 395 -5.55 10.58 -14.37
CA PHE A 395 -5.29 11.24 -15.65
C PHE A 395 -5.03 12.75 -15.51
N ASN A 396 -5.78 13.43 -14.64
CA ASN A 396 -5.73 14.88 -14.46
C ASN A 396 -4.67 15.35 -13.45
N THR A 397 -4.46 14.60 -12.36
CA THR A 397 -3.60 14.97 -11.24
C THR A 397 -2.56 13.90 -10.86
N GLY A 398 -2.60 12.70 -11.46
CA GLY A 398 -1.65 11.61 -11.18
C GLY A 398 -1.88 10.95 -9.82
N PHE A 399 -0.82 10.43 -9.18
CA PHE A 399 -0.88 9.91 -7.80
C PHE A 399 -0.64 11.01 -6.74
N ARG A 400 -0.84 12.28 -7.08
CA ARG A 400 -0.78 13.35 -6.08
C ARG A 400 -1.87 13.11 -5.03
N PRO A 401 -1.54 13.24 -3.73
CA PRO A 401 -2.56 13.20 -2.69
C PRO A 401 -3.47 14.44 -2.84
N MET A 402 -4.65 14.41 -2.23
CA MET A 402 -5.55 15.57 -2.24
C MET A 402 -4.94 16.75 -1.51
N LYS A 403 -5.39 17.97 -1.85
CA LYS A 403 -4.89 19.20 -1.24
C LYS A 403 -5.04 19.13 0.28
N GLY A 404 -3.94 19.32 1.01
CA GLY A 404 -3.89 19.24 2.48
C GLY A 404 -3.53 17.85 3.05
N HIS A 405 -3.42 16.82 2.20
CA HIS A 405 -2.99 15.48 2.62
C HIS A 405 -1.45 15.32 2.57
N ASP A 406 -0.78 16.27 1.95
CA ASP A 406 0.64 16.55 2.10
C ASP A 406 0.89 18.07 2.19
N ASN A 407 2.06 18.45 2.71
CA ASN A 407 2.46 19.85 2.86
C ASN A 407 3.14 20.38 1.58
N TRP A 408 2.82 19.84 0.39
CA TRP A 408 3.46 20.25 -0.87
C TRP A 408 3.25 21.73 -1.20
N GLU A 409 2.08 22.27 -0.87
CA GLU A 409 1.73 23.68 -1.13
C GLU A 409 2.49 24.67 -0.23
N THR A 410 3.03 24.20 0.89
CA THR A 410 3.82 25.02 1.82
C THR A 410 5.33 24.79 1.67
N ASN A 411 5.75 24.01 0.67
CA ASN A 411 7.16 23.79 0.36
C ASN A 411 7.77 25.06 -0.25
N ALA A 412 8.93 25.49 0.27
CA ALA A 412 9.63 26.71 -0.13
C ALA A 412 9.91 26.82 -1.65
N ASN A 413 9.90 25.70 -2.38
CA ASN A 413 10.14 25.65 -3.81
C ASN A 413 8.86 25.52 -4.67
N HIS A 414 7.67 25.73 -4.09
CA HIS A 414 6.37 25.54 -4.75
C HIS A 414 6.22 26.36 -6.03
N GLU A 415 6.49 27.67 -5.96
CA GLU A 415 6.38 28.58 -7.11
C GLU A 415 7.39 28.27 -8.21
N GLU A 416 8.61 27.87 -7.83
CA GLU A 416 9.66 27.54 -8.80
C GLU A 416 9.34 26.25 -9.56
N ASN A 417 8.73 25.27 -8.88
CA ASN A 417 8.27 24.03 -9.49
C ASN A 417 7.02 24.23 -10.36
N GLN A 418 6.12 25.14 -9.99
CA GLN A 418 5.01 25.56 -10.86
C GLN A 418 5.53 26.20 -12.15
N LYS A 419 6.48 27.13 -12.07
CA LYS A 419 7.10 27.78 -13.24
C LYS A 419 7.78 26.78 -14.17
N LYS A 420 8.47 25.77 -13.62
CA LYS A 420 9.09 24.69 -14.42
C LYS A 420 8.05 23.80 -15.11
N ALA A 421 6.94 23.50 -14.46
CA ALA A 421 5.85 22.70 -15.04
C ALA A 421 5.08 23.46 -16.13
N GLU A 422 4.88 24.77 -15.98
CA GLU A 422 4.24 25.63 -16.98
C GLU A 422 5.15 25.85 -18.20
N ALA A 423 6.45 26.04 -17.99
CA ALA A 423 7.43 26.12 -19.07
C ALA A 423 7.48 24.82 -19.91
N ALA A 424 7.41 23.66 -19.25
CA ALA A 424 7.34 22.36 -19.94
C ALA A 424 6.03 22.17 -20.74
N ARG A 425 4.93 22.82 -20.33
CA ARG A 425 3.67 22.84 -21.09
C ARG A 425 3.70 23.82 -22.27
N GLY A 426 4.33 24.99 -22.10
CA GLY A 426 4.47 26.00 -23.16
C GLY A 426 5.29 25.53 -24.36
N LEU A 427 6.40 24.82 -24.11
CA LEU A 427 7.28 24.27 -25.15
C LEU A 427 6.59 23.21 -26.04
N ARG A 428 5.49 22.59 -25.59
CA ARG A 428 4.71 21.62 -26.37
C ARG A 428 3.75 22.28 -27.37
N ASN A 429 3.20 23.45 -27.05
CA ASN A 429 2.22 24.12 -27.92
C ASN A 429 2.90 24.77 -29.13
N GLU A 430 4.17 25.17 -29.02
CA GLU A 430 4.97 25.68 -30.15
C GLU A 430 5.47 24.55 -31.07
N ALA A 431 5.71 23.35 -30.53
CA ALA A 431 6.10 22.19 -31.32
C ALA A 431 4.93 21.58 -32.12
N ILE A 432 3.69 21.75 -31.65
CA ILE A 432 2.46 21.27 -32.31
C ILE A 432 1.95 22.27 -33.36
N SER A 433 2.26 23.56 -33.25
CA SER A 433 1.89 24.58 -34.24
C SER A 433 2.90 24.73 -35.39
N ALA A 434 4.08 24.11 -35.26
CA ALA A 434 5.15 24.11 -36.26
C ALA A 434 5.29 22.76 -37.02
N SER A 435 4.37 21.81 -36.80
CA SER A 435 4.21 20.55 -37.54
C SER A 435 2.81 20.48 -38.15
#